data_AF-A0A0F3GR01-F1
#
_entry.id   AF-A0A0F3GR01-F1
#
_cell.length_a   1.000
_cell.length_b   1.000
_cell.length_c   1.000
_cell.angle_alpha   90.00
_cell.angle_beta   90.00
_cell.angle_gamma   90.00
#
_symmetry.space_group_name_H-M   'P 1'
#
loop_
_entity.id
_entity.type
_entity.pdbx_description
1 polymer ?
#
loop_
_entity_poly.entity_id
_entity_poly.type
_entity_poly.pdbx_seq_one_letter_code
_entity_poly.pdbx_strand_id
1 'polypeptide(L)'
;MRAIKLDAVERDRKFEDYIRQEKEAQAERDRKFEEWLKKDKEEREKERKAFERQVNQAIGDSSNKFGTLVENLIAPGAKPLIRQYFKCEPDDFRVRAMKRNGSKKCEVDI
;
A
#
# COMPACT_ATOMS: atom_id res chain seq x y z
N MET A 1 -63.40 -24.01 27.14
CA MET A 1 -62.70 -22.69 27.12
C MET A 1 -61.36 -22.67 27.87
N ARG A 2 -61.18 -23.35 29.02
CA ARG A 2 -59.95 -23.27 29.82
C ARG A 2 -58.71 -23.90 29.16
N ALA A 3 -58.87 -25.05 28.50
CA ALA A 3 -57.79 -25.74 27.78
C ALA A 3 -57.25 -24.92 26.59
N ILE A 4 -58.15 -24.33 25.78
CA ILE A 4 -57.77 -23.48 24.63
C ILE A 4 -56.94 -22.26 25.06
N LYS A 5 -57.22 -21.69 26.25
CA LYS A 5 -56.44 -20.56 26.80
C LYS A 5 -55.04 -21.00 27.27
N LEU A 6 -54.91 -22.21 27.81
CA LEU A 6 -53.60 -22.75 28.22
C LEU A 6 -52.72 -23.04 27.00
N ASP A 7 -53.28 -23.60 25.93
CA ASP A 7 -52.57 -23.87 24.67
C ASP A 7 -52.14 -22.58 23.94
N ALA A 8 -52.89 -21.49 24.09
CA ALA A 8 -52.50 -20.18 23.57
C ALA A 8 -51.30 -19.60 24.32
N VAL A 9 -51.33 -19.64 25.66
CA VAL A 9 -50.24 -19.15 26.52
C VAL A 9 -48.94 -19.94 26.30
N GLU A 10 -49.03 -21.25 26.13
CA GLU A 10 -47.84 -22.07 25.87
C GLU A 10 -47.23 -21.80 24.48
N ARG A 11 -48.06 -21.53 23.47
CA ARG A 11 -47.59 -21.16 22.13
C ARG A 11 -46.93 -19.78 22.13
N ASP A 12 -47.51 -18.80 22.81
CA ASP A 12 -46.92 -17.46 22.94
C ASP A 12 -45.56 -17.52 23.63
N ARG A 13 -45.44 -18.29 24.72
CA ARG A 13 -44.15 -18.49 25.40
C ARG A 13 -43.09 -19.13 24.49
N LYS A 14 -43.45 -20.18 23.75
CA LYS A 14 -42.54 -20.82 22.79
C LYS A 14 -42.12 -19.86 21.67
N PHE A 15 -43.03 -18.99 21.23
CA PHE A 15 -42.72 -17.98 20.24
C PHE A 15 -41.77 -16.90 20.79
N GLU A 16 -41.98 -16.42 22.02
CA GLU A 16 -41.07 -15.48 22.67
C GLU A 16 -39.66 -16.06 22.88
N ASP A 17 -39.59 -17.33 23.30
CA ASP A 17 -38.31 -18.03 23.47
C ASP A 17 -37.60 -18.21 22.10
N TYR A 18 -38.33 -18.54 21.04
CA TYR A 18 -37.80 -18.60 19.67
C TYR A 18 -37.24 -17.24 19.20
N ILE A 19 -38.00 -16.15 19.39
CA ILE A 19 -37.56 -14.81 19.02
C ILE A 19 -36.31 -14.39 19.80
N ARG A 20 -36.22 -14.78 21.08
CA ARG A 20 -35.03 -14.52 21.90
C ARG A 20 -33.81 -15.26 21.36
N GLN A 21 -33.95 -16.56 21.08
CA GLN A 21 -32.86 -17.37 20.52
C GLN A 21 -32.40 -16.84 19.16
N GLU A 22 -33.31 -16.43 18.27
CA GLU A 22 -32.93 -15.83 16.99
C GLU A 22 -32.21 -14.49 17.15
N LYS A 23 -32.64 -13.63 18.08
CA LYS A 23 -31.94 -12.37 18.37
C LYS A 23 -30.53 -12.62 18.90
N GLU A 24 -30.36 -13.59 19.79
CA GLU A 24 -29.05 -13.97 20.33
C GLU A 24 -28.15 -14.54 19.23
N ALA A 25 -28.67 -15.43 18.38
CA ALA A 25 -27.95 -16.00 17.25
C ALA A 25 -27.57 -14.93 16.21
N GLN A 26 -28.45 -13.98 15.95
CA GLN A 26 -28.15 -12.84 15.07
C GLN A 26 -27.06 -11.96 15.67
N ALA A 27 -27.15 -11.60 16.96
CA ALA A 27 -26.13 -10.82 17.62
C ALA A 27 -24.76 -11.53 17.68
N GLU A 28 -24.72 -12.87 17.72
CA GLU A 28 -23.48 -13.63 17.60
C GLU A 28 -22.92 -13.60 16.17
N ARG A 29 -23.78 -13.76 15.15
CA ARG A 29 -23.38 -13.64 13.73
C ARG A 29 -22.80 -12.26 13.43
N ASP A 30 -23.47 -11.21 13.88
CA ASP A 30 -23.05 -9.83 13.66
C ASP A 30 -21.68 -9.57 14.32
N ARG A 31 -21.47 -10.03 15.56
CA ARG A 31 -20.16 -9.93 16.24
C ARG A 31 -19.05 -10.64 15.48
N LYS A 32 -19.27 -11.88 15.03
CA LYS A 32 -18.28 -12.62 14.24
C LYS A 32 -17.98 -11.93 12.90
N PHE A 33 -18.99 -11.33 12.28
CA PHE A 33 -18.82 -10.59 11.04
C PHE A 33 -17.99 -9.31 11.24
N GLU A 34 -18.25 -8.56 12.30
CA GLU A 34 -17.45 -7.37 12.66
C GLU A 34 -15.99 -7.72 12.96
N GLU A 35 -15.74 -8.80 13.71
CA GLU A 35 -14.38 -9.29 13.97
C GLU A 35 -13.67 -9.71 12.68
N TRP A 36 -14.37 -10.42 11.78
CA TRP A 36 -13.84 -10.81 10.49
C TRP A 36 -13.49 -9.59 9.63
N LEU A 37 -14.36 -8.59 9.57
CA LEU A 37 -14.11 -7.33 8.84
C LEU A 37 -12.90 -6.59 9.38
N LYS A 38 -12.74 -6.56 10.70
CA LYS A 38 -11.57 -5.93 11.33
C LYS A 38 -10.29 -6.66 10.94
N LYS A 39 -10.30 -7.99 10.98
CA LYS A 39 -9.15 -8.82 10.61
C LYS A 39 -8.80 -8.69 9.13
N ASP A 40 -9.79 -8.74 8.24
CA ASP A 40 -9.61 -8.54 6.78
C ASP A 40 -8.98 -7.18 6.49
N LYS A 41 -9.47 -6.12 7.15
CA LYS A 41 -8.91 -4.77 7.01
C LYS A 41 -7.44 -4.71 7.45
N GLU A 42 -7.11 -5.30 8.59
CA GLU A 42 -5.74 -5.34 9.10
C GLU A 42 -4.80 -6.15 8.19
N GLU A 43 -5.25 -7.28 7.66
CA GLU A 43 -4.49 -8.11 6.72
C GLU A 43 -4.24 -7.36 5.41
N ARG A 44 -5.26 -6.75 4.82
CA ARG A 44 -5.11 -5.94 3.60
C ARG A 44 -4.18 -4.73 3.80
N GLU A 45 -4.21 -4.10 4.97
CA GLU A 45 -3.28 -3.01 5.26
C GLU A 45 -1.83 -3.50 5.35
N LYS A 46 -1.59 -4.68 5.94
CA LYS A 46 -0.26 -5.29 5.99
C LYS A 46 0.25 -5.67 4.60
N GLU A 47 -0.59 -6.30 3.78
CA GLU A 47 -0.26 -6.67 2.40
C GLU A 47 0.06 -5.44 1.56
N ARG A 48 -0.77 -4.38 1.66
CA ARG A 48 -0.51 -3.12 0.96
C ARG A 48 0.83 -2.51 1.37
N LYS A 49 1.14 -2.45 2.66
CA LYS A 49 2.43 -1.91 3.15
C LYS A 49 3.61 -2.76 2.67
N ALA A 50 3.47 -4.08 2.62
CA ALA A 50 4.50 -4.98 2.12
C ALA A 50 4.74 -4.76 0.62
N PHE A 51 3.66 -4.64 -0.16
CA PHE A 51 3.71 -4.34 -1.59
C PHE A 51 4.36 -2.97 -1.86
N GLU A 52 3.95 -1.92 -1.14
CA GLU A 52 4.56 -0.59 -1.26
C GLU A 52 6.07 -0.61 -1.00
N ARG A 53 6.52 -1.37 0.02
CA ARG A 53 7.95 -1.56 0.28
C ARG A 53 8.67 -2.25 -0.86
N GLN A 54 8.09 -3.32 -1.41
CA GLN A 54 8.67 -4.05 -2.53
C GLN A 54 8.79 -3.19 -3.78
N VAL A 55 7.75 -2.42 -4.10
CA VAL A 55 7.75 -1.48 -5.25
C VAL A 55 8.81 -0.40 -5.06
N ASN A 56 8.88 0.22 -3.88
CA ASN A 56 9.88 1.24 -3.58
C ASN A 56 11.30 0.69 -3.71
N GLN A 57 11.54 -0.53 -3.23
CA GLN A 57 12.83 -1.19 -3.40
C GLN A 57 13.14 -1.46 -4.88
N ALA A 58 12.18 -2.00 -5.64
CA ALA A 58 12.37 -2.29 -7.06
C ALA A 58 12.64 -1.02 -7.88
N ILE A 59 11.97 0.09 -7.56
CA ILE A 59 12.22 1.40 -8.16
C ILE A 59 13.63 1.88 -7.80
N GLY A 60 14.04 1.81 -6.53
CA GLY A 60 15.39 2.19 -6.11
C GLY A 60 16.48 1.39 -6.81
N ASP A 61 16.32 0.07 -6.87
CA ASP A 61 17.26 -0.83 -7.55
C ASP A 61 17.32 -0.56 -9.06
N SER A 62 16.18 -0.25 -9.67
CA SER A 62 16.12 0.12 -11.09
C SER A 62 16.84 1.44 -11.35
N SER A 63 16.59 2.48 -10.53
CA SER A 63 17.27 3.77 -10.63
C SER A 63 18.79 3.62 -10.48
N ASN A 64 19.27 2.79 -9.55
CA ASN A 64 20.70 2.52 -9.40
C ASN A 64 21.32 1.90 -10.67
N LYS A 65 20.61 0.97 -11.31
CA LYS A 65 21.06 0.35 -12.57
C LYS A 65 21.07 1.34 -13.72
N PHE A 66 20.05 2.19 -13.83
CA PHE A 66 19.99 3.22 -14.86
C PHE A 66 21.09 4.27 -14.69
N GLY A 67 21.36 4.73 -13.46
CA GLY A 67 22.49 5.60 -13.18
C GLY A 67 23.80 4.96 -13.62
N THR A 68 24.03 3.71 -13.25
CA THR A 68 25.23 2.95 -13.68
C THR A 68 25.33 2.84 -15.21
N LEU A 69 24.21 2.62 -15.91
CA LEU A 69 24.18 2.56 -17.37
C LEU A 69 24.57 3.91 -17.99
N VAL A 70 24.00 5.00 -17.49
CA VAL A 70 24.32 6.36 -17.97
C VAL A 70 25.80 6.66 -17.75
N GLU A 71 26.33 6.37 -16.57
CA GLU A 71 27.73 6.65 -16.21
C GLU A 71 28.73 5.85 -17.03
N ASN A 72 28.49 4.54 -17.22
CA ASN A 72 29.47 3.65 -17.82
C ASN A 72 29.36 3.57 -19.35
N LEU A 73 28.15 3.74 -19.90
CA LEU A 73 27.91 3.56 -21.34
C LEU A 73 27.70 4.88 -22.06
N ILE A 74 26.84 5.74 -21.54
CA ILE A 74 26.39 6.94 -22.27
C ILE A 74 27.37 8.10 -22.08
N ALA A 75 27.74 8.40 -20.85
CA ALA A 75 28.55 9.56 -20.51
C ALA A 75 29.92 9.61 -21.22
N PRO A 76 30.66 8.48 -21.40
CA PRO A 76 31.93 8.50 -22.13
C PRO A 76 31.79 8.96 -23.58
N GLY A 77 30.67 8.64 -24.24
CA GLY A 77 30.39 9.02 -25.62
C GLY A 77 29.70 10.38 -25.78
N ALA A 78 29.09 10.90 -24.71
CA ALA A 78 28.26 12.09 -24.78
C ALA A 78 29.03 13.34 -25.22
N LYS A 79 30.21 13.61 -24.65
CA LYS A 79 30.97 14.83 -24.97
C LYS A 79 31.41 14.92 -26.44
N PRO A 80 31.97 13.86 -27.06
CA PRO A 80 32.22 13.83 -28.50
C PRO A 80 30.96 14.07 -29.35
N LEU A 81 29.84 13.43 -28.99
CA LEU A 81 28.58 13.59 -29.72
C LEU A 81 28.03 15.02 -29.61
N ILE A 82 28.13 15.65 -28.44
CA ILE A 82 27.71 17.05 -28.25
C ILE A 82 28.47 17.98 -29.20
N ARG A 83 29.79 17.85 -29.26
CA ARG A 83 30.63 18.62 -30.21
C ARG A 83 30.24 18.36 -31.66
N GLN A 84 30.00 17.09 -32.01
CA GLN A 84 29.68 16.71 -33.38
C GLN A 84 28.34 17.28 -33.86
N TYR A 85 27.29 17.17 -33.03
CA TYR A 85 25.94 17.54 -33.42
C TYR A 85 25.61 19.01 -33.14
N PHE A 86 26.02 19.53 -31.99
CA PHE A 86 25.68 20.90 -31.56
C PHE A 86 26.77 21.91 -31.89
N LYS A 87 27.93 21.46 -32.40
CA LYS A 87 29.05 22.33 -32.85
C LYS A 87 29.55 23.29 -31.75
N CYS A 88 29.41 22.90 -30.48
CA CYS A 88 29.86 23.67 -29.33
C CYS A 88 30.76 22.83 -28.41
N GLU A 89 31.61 23.51 -27.66
CA GLU A 89 32.29 22.92 -26.51
C GLU A 89 31.40 23.12 -25.28
N PRO A 90 31.07 22.07 -24.52
CA PRO A 90 30.34 22.24 -23.27
C PRO A 90 31.20 23.00 -22.27
N ASP A 91 30.69 24.12 -21.74
CA ASP A 91 31.34 24.89 -20.67
C ASP A 91 31.44 24.08 -19.37
N ASP A 92 30.49 23.18 -19.13
CA ASP A 92 30.49 22.26 -17.99
C ASP A 92 29.92 20.90 -18.41
N PHE A 93 30.54 19.81 -17.96
CA PHE A 93 30.08 18.45 -18.19
C PHE A 93 30.47 17.60 -16.98
N ARG A 94 29.48 17.21 -16.17
CA ARG A 94 29.72 16.49 -14.93
C ARG A 94 28.89 15.22 -14.89
N VAL A 95 29.52 14.21 -14.31
CA VAL A 95 28.92 12.92 -13.97
C VAL A 95 29.27 12.72 -12.49
N ARG A 96 28.30 12.32 -11.66
CA ARG A 96 28.46 12.24 -10.20
C ARG A 96 28.86 13.59 -9.57
N ALA A 97 28.23 14.68 -9.98
CA ALA A 97 28.45 15.96 -9.33
C ALA A 97 27.94 15.91 -7.89
N MET A 98 28.69 16.52 -6.97
CA MET A 98 28.25 16.75 -5.60
C MET A 98 28.58 18.20 -5.23
N LYS A 99 27.58 19.05 -5.03
CA LYS A 99 27.76 20.43 -4.54
C LYS A 99 27.56 20.51 -3.04
N ARG A 100 28.38 21.35 -2.42
CA ARG A 100 28.22 21.76 -1.02
C ARG A 100 27.66 23.18 -0.98
N ASN A 101 26.49 23.35 -0.39
CA ASN A 101 25.96 24.66 0.00
C ASN A 101 26.05 24.82 1.52
N GLY A 102 27.14 25.42 2.02
CA GLY A 102 27.32 25.74 3.44
C GLY A 102 27.27 24.53 4.38
N SER A 103 26.68 24.69 5.58
CA SER A 103 26.65 23.67 6.65
C SER A 103 25.57 22.58 6.50
N LYS A 104 24.75 22.62 5.44
CA LYS A 104 23.71 21.61 5.18
C LYS A 104 24.03 20.84 3.90
N LYS A 105 24.12 19.51 4.03
CA LYS A 105 24.29 18.59 2.89
C LYS A 105 22.96 18.46 2.16
N CYS A 106 22.87 18.98 0.93
CA CYS A 106 21.95 18.49 -0.08
C CYS A 106 22.35 19.06 -1.45
N GLU A 107 22.67 18.17 -2.38
CA GLU A 107 22.41 18.37 -3.81
C GLU A 107 21.99 17.01 -4.37
N VAL A 108 20.96 17.03 -5.21
CA VAL A 108 20.45 15.87 -5.93
C VAL A 108 20.48 16.25 -7.40
N ASP A 109 21.41 15.66 -8.14
CA ASP A 109 21.41 15.62 -9.60
C ASP A 109 21.03 14.20 -10.03
N ILE A 110 20.18 14.09 -11.06
CA ILE A 110 19.67 12.84 -11.63
C ILE A 110 20.77 12.17 -12.48
#